data_AF-A0A517TSE6-F1
#
_entry.id   AF-A0A517TSE6-F1
#
_cell.length_a   1.000
_cell.length_b   1.000
_cell.length_c   1.000
_cell.angle_alpha   90.00
_cell.angle_beta   90.00
_cell.angle_gamma   90.00
#
_symmetry.space_group_name_H-M   'P 1'
#
loop_
_entity.id
_entity.type
_entity.pdbx_description
1 polymer ?
#
loop_
_entity_poly.entity_id
_entity_poly.type
_entity_poly.pdbx_seq_one_letter_code
_entity_poly.pdbx_strand_id
1 'polypeptide(L)'
;MNTVHFQSDDHTWETPMELFRCLDAEFHFTIDVCALPETAKCAHYFTPTDDGLTQPWDGVCWMNPPYGRAIAAWMRKAYEESQRGATVVCLVPARTDTEWWHQYAMRGEIRYLRGRVRFGEATSGAPFPSSIVIFRDRWWERRLATRFATSPSKAF
;
A
#
# COMPACT_ATOMS: atom_id res chain seq x y z
N MET A 1 17.94 29.87 -11.63
CA MET A 1 16.80 29.04 -11.17
C MET A 1 17.05 27.63 -11.64
N ASN A 2 17.53 26.74 -10.76
CA ASN A 2 17.81 25.35 -11.12
C ASN A 2 16.57 24.51 -10.86
N THR A 3 15.82 24.21 -11.92
CA THR A 3 14.69 23.28 -11.86
C THR A 3 15.23 21.86 -11.99
N VAL A 4 15.53 21.22 -10.86
CA VAL A 4 15.94 19.82 -10.83
C VAL A 4 14.70 18.95 -10.89
N HIS A 5 14.26 18.61 -12.11
CA HIS A 5 13.27 17.56 -12.34
C HIS A 5 14.00 16.20 -12.35
N PHE A 6 14.04 15.51 -11.20
CA PHE A 6 14.32 14.07 -11.18
C PHE A 6 13.04 13.34 -11.57
N GLN A 7 12.81 13.19 -12.87
CA GLN A 7 11.85 12.23 -13.40
C GLN A 7 12.68 11.11 -13.99
N SER A 8 12.83 10.00 -13.26
CA SER A 8 13.51 8.82 -13.77
C SER A 8 12.56 8.10 -14.73
N ASP A 9 12.98 7.94 -15.99
CA ASP A 9 12.23 7.24 -17.05
C ASP A 9 12.07 5.74 -16.78
N ASP A 10 12.85 5.19 -15.85
CA ASP A 10 12.72 3.81 -15.41
C ASP A 10 11.72 3.74 -14.24
N HIS A 11 10.46 3.50 -14.57
CA HIS A 11 9.34 3.42 -13.62
C HIS A 11 9.15 2.04 -13.01
N THR A 12 10.06 1.09 -13.26
CA THR A 12 9.97 -0.26 -12.72
C THR A 12 10.55 -0.29 -11.30
N TRP A 13 9.77 0.22 -10.34
CA TRP A 13 10.06 0.06 -8.91
C TRP A 13 9.81 -1.39 -8.47
N GLU A 14 10.44 -2.38 -9.12
CA GLU A 14 10.19 -3.77 -8.81
C GLU A 14 10.50 -4.07 -7.34
N THR A 15 9.54 -4.68 -6.63
CA THR A 15 9.68 -5.00 -5.21
C THR A 15 10.82 -6.01 -4.99
N PRO A 16 11.76 -5.75 -4.06
CA PRO A 16 12.75 -6.76 -3.69
C PRO A 16 12.08 -8.03 -3.16
N MET A 17 12.44 -9.18 -3.74
CA MET A 17 11.78 -10.46 -3.51
C MET A 17 11.80 -10.89 -2.03
N GLU A 18 12.87 -10.59 -1.29
CA GLU A 18 12.96 -10.90 0.15
C GLU A 18 11.91 -10.13 0.97
N LEU A 19 11.73 -8.83 0.69
CA LEU A 19 10.72 -8.01 1.36
C LEU A 19 9.32 -8.56 1.06
N PHE A 20 9.04 -8.88 -0.21
CA PHE A 20 7.78 -9.48 -0.61
C PHE A 20 7.52 -10.80 0.12
N ARG A 21 8.48 -11.74 0.10
CA ARG A 21 8.33 -13.06 0.75
C ARG A 21 8.09 -12.97 2.26
N CYS A 22 8.75 -12.04 2.95
CA CYS A 22 8.53 -11.83 4.38
C CYS A 22 7.09 -11.36 4.67
N LEU A 23 6.54 -10.47 3.84
CA LEU A 23 5.17 -10.01 3.99
C LEU A 23 4.17 -11.07 3.51
N ASP A 24 4.47 -11.81 2.46
CA ASP A 24 3.62 -12.89 1.95
C ASP A 24 3.51 -14.06 2.95
N ALA A 25 4.58 -14.35 3.68
CA ALA A 25 4.55 -15.31 4.79
C ALA A 25 3.60 -14.90 5.92
N GLU A 26 3.35 -13.59 6.10
CA GLU A 26 2.43 -13.06 7.11
C GLU A 26 1.00 -12.91 6.58
N PHE A 27 0.85 -12.40 5.36
CA PHE A 27 -0.44 -11.96 4.83
C PHE A 27 -1.05 -12.93 3.82
N HIS A 28 -0.24 -13.78 3.18
CA HIS A 28 -0.66 -14.73 2.14
C HIS A 28 -1.36 -14.04 0.97
N PHE A 29 -0.61 -13.29 0.18
CA PHE A 29 -1.14 -12.49 -0.91
C PHE A 29 -1.81 -13.35 -1.99
N THR A 30 -2.99 -12.92 -2.42
CA THR A 30 -3.77 -13.59 -3.47
C THR A 30 -3.68 -12.86 -4.80
N ILE A 31 -3.38 -11.57 -4.79
CA ILE A 31 -3.34 -10.73 -6.00
C ILE A 31 -2.28 -9.62 -5.89
N ASP A 32 -1.63 -9.31 -7.02
CA ASP A 32 -0.77 -8.14 -7.21
C ASP A 32 -1.50 -7.11 -8.07
N VAL A 33 -1.94 -6.00 -7.47
CA VAL A 33 -2.95 -5.12 -8.10
C VAL A 33 -2.36 -4.11 -9.09
N CYS A 34 -1.04 -4.08 -9.25
CA CYS A 34 -0.34 -3.17 -10.15
C CYS A 34 1.02 -3.70 -10.58
N ALA A 35 1.03 -4.69 -11.46
CA ALA A 35 2.24 -5.36 -11.90
C ALA A 35 2.44 -5.32 -13.42
N LEU A 36 3.64 -5.68 -13.86
CA LEU A 36 3.89 -6.17 -15.21
C LEU A 36 4.00 -7.70 -15.18
N PRO A 37 3.70 -8.41 -16.27
CA PRO A 37 3.83 -9.88 -16.32
C PRO A 37 5.18 -10.41 -15.83
N GLU A 38 6.26 -9.68 -16.10
CA GLU A 38 7.63 -10.07 -15.76
C GLU A 38 7.99 -9.81 -14.29
N THR A 39 7.25 -8.93 -13.61
CA THR A 39 7.57 -8.46 -12.25
C THR A 39 6.51 -8.82 -11.21
N ALA A 40 5.38 -9.40 -11.66
CA ALA A 40 4.27 -9.80 -10.82
C ALA A 40 4.72 -10.68 -9.65
N LYS A 41 4.21 -10.35 -8.46
CA LYS A 41 4.53 -11.08 -7.22
C LYS A 41 3.49 -12.14 -6.85
N CYS A 42 2.33 -12.10 -7.50
CA CYS A 42 1.25 -13.05 -7.33
C CYS A 42 0.90 -13.72 -8.67
N ALA A 43 0.33 -14.92 -8.64
CA ALA A 43 -0.14 -15.61 -9.84
C ALA A 43 -1.33 -14.89 -10.51
N HIS A 44 -2.18 -14.24 -9.71
CA HIS A 44 -3.19 -13.30 -10.17
C HIS A 44 -2.64 -11.89 -10.06
N TYR A 45 -2.72 -11.10 -11.14
CA TYR A 45 -2.27 -9.71 -11.13
C TYR A 45 -3.00 -8.86 -12.17
N PHE A 46 -2.98 -7.54 -11.98
CA PHE A 46 -3.46 -6.58 -12.96
C PHE A 46 -2.30 -5.88 -13.65
N THR A 47 -2.37 -5.84 -14.98
CA THR A 47 -1.44 -5.11 -15.85
C THR A 47 -1.91 -3.67 -16.07
N PRO A 48 -1.06 -2.79 -16.65
CA PRO A 48 -1.51 -1.46 -17.07
C PRO A 48 -2.69 -1.49 -18.04
N THR A 49 -2.84 -2.55 -18.85
CA THR A 49 -3.98 -2.73 -19.76
C THR A 49 -5.26 -3.08 -19.02
N ASP A 50 -5.18 -3.82 -17.91
CA ASP A 50 -6.33 -4.14 -17.07
C ASP A 50 -6.80 -2.93 -16.25
N ASP A 51 -5.95 -1.91 -16.08
CA ASP A 51 -6.16 -0.75 -15.22
C ASP A 51 -6.63 -1.15 -13.81
N GLY A 52 -5.67 -1.57 -12.97
CA GLY A 52 -5.93 -2.02 -11.60
C GLY A 52 -6.71 -1.02 -10.73
N LEU A 53 -6.79 0.27 -11.07
CA LEU A 53 -7.64 1.22 -10.33
C LEU A 53 -9.14 1.03 -10.60
N THR A 54 -9.49 0.42 -11.73
CA THR A 54 -10.89 0.16 -12.14
C THR A 54 -11.38 -1.23 -11.75
N GLN A 55 -10.46 -2.13 -11.40
CA GLN A 55 -10.77 -3.51 -11.04
C GLN A 55 -11.24 -3.66 -9.58
N PRO A 56 -12.09 -4.66 -9.27
CA PRO A 56 -12.40 -5.02 -7.88
C PRO A 56 -11.15 -5.62 -7.21
N TRP A 57 -10.93 -5.27 -5.94
CA TRP A 57 -9.83 -5.83 -5.15
C TRP A 57 -10.41 -6.68 -4.02
N ASP A 58 -10.31 -8.00 -4.18
CA ASP A 58 -10.83 -8.96 -3.21
C ASP A 58 -9.68 -9.77 -2.56
N GLY A 59 -9.91 -10.23 -1.33
CA GLY A 59 -8.94 -11.07 -0.60
C GLY A 59 -7.77 -10.27 -0.03
N VAL A 60 -6.53 -10.75 -0.23
CA VAL A 60 -5.31 -10.15 0.30
C VAL A 60 -4.46 -9.61 -0.85
N CYS A 61 -4.43 -8.30 -0.98
CA CYS A 61 -3.82 -7.58 -2.10
C CYS A 61 -2.41 -7.09 -1.75
N TRP A 62 -1.46 -7.38 -2.62
CA TRP A 62 -0.18 -6.69 -2.68
C TRP A 62 -0.30 -5.48 -3.61
N MET A 63 0.20 -4.31 -3.17
CA MET A 63 0.20 -3.08 -3.97
C MET A 63 1.56 -2.41 -3.89
N ASN A 64 2.25 -2.32 -5.02
CA ASN A 64 3.45 -1.53 -5.19
C ASN A 64 3.30 -0.66 -6.46
N PRO A 65 2.58 0.47 -6.35
CA PRO A 65 2.10 1.19 -7.52
C PRO A 65 3.24 1.93 -8.24
N PRO A 66 3.05 2.33 -9.51
CA PRO A 66 3.96 3.29 -10.13
C PRO A 66 4.04 4.57 -9.29
N TYR A 67 5.25 4.95 -8.87
CA TYR A 67 5.44 6.12 -8.04
C TYR A 67 5.31 7.42 -8.84
N GLY A 68 4.80 8.46 -8.19
CA GLY A 68 4.57 9.77 -8.80
C GLY A 68 3.15 10.27 -8.56
N ARG A 69 2.57 10.92 -9.57
CA ARG A 69 1.28 11.63 -9.45
C ARG A 69 0.09 10.70 -9.12
N ALA A 70 0.17 9.42 -9.46
CA ALA A 70 -0.93 8.47 -9.27
C ALA A 70 -1.01 7.90 -7.84
N ILE A 71 0.01 8.05 -6.98
CA ILE A 71 0.06 7.42 -5.65
C ILE A 71 -1.20 7.74 -4.84
N ALA A 72 -1.70 8.98 -4.90
CA ALA A 72 -2.89 9.38 -4.17
C ALA A 72 -4.13 8.55 -4.57
N ALA A 73 -4.30 8.23 -5.85
CA ALA A 73 -5.41 7.42 -6.34
C ALA A 73 -5.31 5.97 -5.87
N TRP A 74 -4.11 5.39 -5.93
CA TRP A 74 -3.83 4.03 -5.44
C TRP A 74 -4.09 3.90 -3.93
N MET A 75 -3.61 4.87 -3.14
CA MET A 75 -3.80 4.88 -1.68
C MET A 75 -5.27 5.09 -1.28
N ARG A 76 -6.00 5.94 -2.02
CA ARG A 76 -7.45 6.07 -1.84
C ARG A 76 -8.15 4.73 -2.11
N LYS A 77 -7.85 4.09 -3.24
CA LYS A 77 -8.46 2.81 -3.59
C LYS A 77 -8.13 1.72 -2.57
N ALA A 78 -6.86 1.58 -2.18
CA ALA A 78 -6.44 0.64 -1.14
C ALA A 78 -7.25 0.79 0.16
N TYR A 79 -7.46 2.03 0.59
CA TYR A 79 -8.31 2.31 1.74
C TYR A 79 -9.77 1.93 1.48
N GLU A 80 -10.38 2.38 0.38
CA GLU A 80 -11.78 2.10 0.05
C GLU A 80 -12.09 0.61 -0.09
N GLU A 81 -11.23 -0.16 -0.75
CA GLU A 81 -11.37 -1.61 -0.92
C GLU A 81 -11.23 -2.34 0.43
N SER A 82 -10.37 -1.84 1.32
CA SER A 82 -10.29 -2.39 2.67
C SER A 82 -11.57 -2.21 3.48
N GLN A 83 -12.31 -1.11 3.24
CA GLN A 83 -13.63 -0.90 3.87
C GLN A 83 -14.69 -1.85 3.32
N ARG A 84 -14.43 -2.49 2.17
CA ARG A 84 -15.28 -3.50 1.53
C ARG A 84 -14.88 -4.93 1.90
N GLY A 85 -13.84 -5.10 2.71
CA GLY A 85 -13.42 -6.41 3.26
C GLY A 85 -12.06 -6.89 2.77
N ALA A 86 -11.41 -6.19 1.85
CA ALA A 86 -10.06 -6.54 1.42
C ALA A 86 -9.02 -6.29 2.53
N THR A 87 -7.94 -7.06 2.51
CA THR A 87 -6.68 -6.67 3.17
C THR A 87 -5.74 -6.17 2.07
N VAL A 88 -5.21 -4.96 2.22
CA VAL A 88 -4.31 -4.35 1.22
C VAL A 88 -3.01 -3.95 1.88
N VAL A 89 -1.90 -4.52 1.41
CA VAL A 89 -0.55 -4.22 1.88
C VAL A 89 0.18 -3.43 0.80
N CYS A 90 0.57 -2.21 1.16
CA CYS A 90 1.07 -1.19 0.25
C CYS A 90 2.55 -0.93 0.52
N LEU A 91 3.41 -1.04 -0.51
CA LEU A 91 4.78 -0.51 -0.47
C LEU A 91 4.81 0.87 -1.13
N VAL A 92 4.98 1.92 -0.33
CA VAL A 92 4.95 3.32 -0.81
C VAL A 92 6.08 4.17 -0.22
N PRO A 93 6.44 5.28 -0.86
CA PRO A 93 7.36 6.25 -0.27
C PRO A 93 6.80 6.82 1.04
N ALA A 94 7.63 6.94 2.08
CA ALA A 94 7.25 7.50 3.38
C ALA A 94 7.16 9.04 3.29
N ARG A 95 6.07 9.53 2.69
CA ARG A 95 5.81 10.94 2.39
C ARG A 95 4.85 11.52 3.43
N THR A 96 5.28 11.55 4.68
CA THR A 96 4.46 11.91 5.84
C THR A 96 3.91 13.34 5.81
N ASP A 97 4.40 14.17 4.90
CA ASP A 97 4.04 15.57 4.66
C ASP A 97 2.96 15.75 3.57
N THR A 98 2.58 14.69 2.86
CA THR A 98 1.66 14.78 1.71
C THR A 98 0.20 14.56 2.11
N GLU A 99 -0.72 15.17 1.37
CA GLU A 99 -2.15 15.08 1.66
C GLU A 99 -2.68 13.64 1.63
N TRP A 100 -2.29 12.83 0.64
CA TRP A 100 -2.73 11.42 0.56
C TRP A 100 -2.25 10.60 1.76
N TRP A 101 -1.10 10.96 2.35
CA TRP A 101 -0.60 10.30 3.54
C TRP A 101 -1.53 10.55 4.73
N HIS A 102 -1.88 11.82 4.96
CA HIS A 102 -2.78 12.22 6.02
C HIS A 102 -4.21 11.71 5.81
N GLN A 103 -4.70 11.74 4.57
CA GLN A 103 -6.06 11.31 4.26
C GLN A 103 -6.24 9.79 4.31
N TYR A 104 -5.26 9.01 3.84
CA TYR A 104 -5.39 7.57 3.67
C TYR A 104 -4.36 6.78 4.48
N ALA A 105 -3.06 7.01 4.28
CA ALA A 105 -2.02 6.17 4.88
C ALA A 105 -2.12 6.07 6.41
N MET A 106 -2.41 7.19 7.08
CA MET A 106 -2.58 7.26 8.54
C MET A 106 -3.79 6.46 9.09
N ARG A 107 -4.70 6.03 8.22
CA ARG A 107 -5.81 5.14 8.57
C ARG A 107 -5.40 3.67 8.61
N GLY A 108 -4.26 3.32 8.01
CA GLY A 108 -3.67 1.99 8.04
C GLY A 108 -2.75 1.77 9.24
N GLU A 109 -2.30 0.54 9.41
CA GLU A 109 -1.10 0.25 10.18
C GLU A 109 0.13 0.62 9.34
N ILE A 110 1.05 1.39 9.92
CA ILE A 110 2.26 1.84 9.23
C ILE A 110 3.47 1.15 9.84
N ARG A 111 4.25 0.46 9.00
CA ARG A 111 5.55 -0.10 9.37
C ARG A 111 6.65 0.59 8.58
N TYR A 112 7.53 1.29 9.28
CA TYR A 112 8.69 1.92 8.67
C TYR A 112 9.78 0.90 8.40
N LEU A 113 10.37 0.96 7.21
CA LEU A 113 11.51 0.13 6.85
C LEU A 113 12.82 0.81 7.28
N ARG A 114 13.73 0.06 7.89
CA ARG A 114 15.06 0.57 8.23
C ARG A 114 15.93 0.60 6.97
N GLY A 115 16.43 1.78 6.61
CA GLY A 115 17.31 1.96 5.46
C GLY A 115 16.56 2.33 4.18
N ARG A 116 17.19 2.10 3.03
CA ARG A 116 16.64 2.39 1.70
C ARG A 116 16.38 1.09 0.95
N VAL A 117 15.15 0.91 0.49
CA VAL A 117 14.76 -0.25 -0.32
C VAL A 117 15.51 -0.22 -1.64
N ARG A 118 16.08 -1.35 -2.05
CA ARG A 118 16.67 -1.53 -3.38
C ARG A 118 15.63 -2.19 -4.26
N PHE A 119 15.20 -1.49 -5.31
CA PHE A 119 14.19 -1.97 -6.24
C PHE A 119 14.88 -2.60 -7.45
N GLY A 120 14.34 -3.72 -7.95
CA GLY A 120 14.93 -4.49 -9.05
C GLY A 120 16.43 -4.78 -8.84
N GLU A 121 17.23 -4.54 -9.88
CA GLU A 121 18.69 -4.74 -9.88
C GLU A 121 19.49 -3.51 -9.42
N ALA A 122 18.85 -2.52 -8.79
CA ALA A 122 19.51 -1.28 -8.39
C ALA A 122 20.70 -1.52 -7.44
N THR A 123 21.85 -0.92 -7.76
CA THR A 123 23.09 -1.02 -6.96
C THR A 123 23.04 -0.17 -5.69
N SER A 124 22.20 0.85 -5.65
CA SER A 124 21.95 1.72 -4.50
C SER A 124 20.49 1.67 -4.06
N GLY A 125 20.23 1.94 -2.78
CA GLY A 125 18.86 2.08 -2.29
C GLY A 125 18.16 3.33 -2.86
N ALA A 126 16.83 3.30 -2.89
CA ALA A 126 16.02 4.40 -3.40
C ALA A 126 16.36 5.74 -2.73
N PRO A 127 16.25 6.87 -3.46
CA PRO A 127 16.56 8.19 -2.94
C PRO A 127 15.52 8.72 -1.93
N PHE A 128 14.54 7.90 -1.55
CA PHE A 128 13.46 8.22 -0.61
C PHE A 128 13.26 7.10 0.42
N PRO A 129 12.74 7.41 1.62
CA PRO A 129 12.29 6.39 2.57
C PRO A 129 11.06 5.67 2.02
N SER A 130 10.88 4.41 2.45
CA SER A 130 9.70 3.61 2.13
C SER A 130 9.02 3.13 3.41
N SER A 131 7.70 2.96 3.33
CA SER A 131 6.89 2.38 4.38
C SER A 131 6.00 1.30 3.81
N ILE A 132 5.69 0.32 4.66
CA ILE A 132 4.58 -0.60 4.45
C ILE A 132 3.35 -0.01 5.12
N VAL A 133 2.28 0.18 4.35
CA VAL A 133 0.97 0.58 4.88
C VAL A 133 0.00 -0.57 4.71
N ILE A 134 -0.59 -1.02 5.80
CA ILE A 134 -1.52 -2.15 5.83
C ILE A 134 -2.91 -1.63 6.14
N PHE A 135 -3.81 -1.77 5.18
CA PHE A 135 -5.23 -1.63 5.39
C PHE A 135 -5.84 -3.01 5.59
N ARG A 136 -6.47 -3.24 6.74
CA ARG A 136 -7.15 -4.49 7.03
C ARG A 136 -8.32 -4.24 7.95
N ASP A 137 -9.23 -5.19 7.95
CA ASP A 137 -10.42 -5.11 8.75
C ASP A 137 -10.10 -4.98 10.25
N ARG A 138 -10.39 -3.81 10.84
CA ARG A 138 -10.11 -3.51 12.25
C ARG A 138 -11.21 -4.08 13.12
N TRP A 139 -11.28 -5.41 13.20
CA TRP A 139 -12.27 -6.12 14.01
C TRP A 139 -12.31 -5.66 15.48
N TRP A 140 -11.18 -5.17 16.01
CA TRP A 140 -11.12 -4.61 17.36
C TRP A 140 -11.81 -3.24 17.49
N GLU A 141 -11.83 -2.39 16.45
CA GLU A 141 -12.58 -1.13 16.47
C GLU A 141 -14.09 -1.37 16.47
N ARG A 142 -14.56 -2.34 15.68
CA ARG A 142 -15.96 -2.78 15.74
C ARG A 142 -16.32 -3.31 17.13
N ARG A 143 -15.44 -4.10 17.74
CA ARG A 143 -15.66 -4.68 19.06
C ARG A 143 -15.68 -3.62 20.17
N LEU A 144 -14.88 -2.56 20.06
CA LEU A 144 -14.92 -1.41 20.98
C LEU A 144 -16.18 -0.57 20.76
N ALA A 145 -16.56 -0.28 19.52
CA ALA A 145 -17.78 0.46 19.20
C ALA A 145 -19.05 -0.23 19.73
N THR A 146 -19.15 -1.57 19.63
CA THR A 146 -20.28 -2.32 20.21
C THR A 146 -20.30 -2.25 21.74
N ARG A 147 -19.14 -2.25 22.40
CA ARG A 147 -19.06 -2.18 23.88
C ARG A 147 -19.49 -0.83 24.45
N PHE A 148 -19.26 0.26 23.73
CA PHE A 148 -19.66 1.60 24.14
C PHE A 148 -21.06 2.00 23.65
N ALA A 149 -21.60 1.35 22.62
CA ALA A 149 -22.98 1.57 22.17
C ALA A 149 -24.05 0.95 23.10
N THR A 150 -23.68 -0.02 23.95
CA THR A 150 -24.62 -0.70 24.87
C THR A 150 -24.59 -0.18 26.30
N SER A 151 -23.85 0.89 26.59
CA SER A 151 -23.81 1.48 27.94
C SER A 151 -24.71 2.72 27.96
N PRO A 152 -25.91 2.67 28.60
CA PRO A 152 -26.69 3.88 28.81
C PRO A 152 -25.83 4.86 29.59
N SER A 153 -25.79 6.12 29.16
CA SER A 153 -25.15 7.18 29.91
C SER A 153 -25.74 7.20 31.32
N LYS A 154 -24.93 6.85 32.32
CA LYS A 154 -25.14 7.39 33.65
C LYS A 154 -24.56 8.79 33.61
N ALA A 155 -25.47 9.75 33.42
CA ALA A 155 -25.22 11.15 33.69
C ALA A 155 -24.63 11.30 35.11
N PHE A 156 -23.56 12.08 35.19
CA PHE A 156 -23.23 12.86 36.37
C PHE A 156 -23.53 14.32 36.03
#